data_AF-C4F945-F1
#
_entry.id   AF-C4F945-F1
#
_cell.length_a   1.000
_cell.length_b   1.000
_cell.length_c   1.000
_cell.angle_alpha   90.00
_cell.angle_beta   90.00
_cell.angle_gamma   90.00
#
_symmetry.space_group_name_H-M   'P 1'
#
loop_
_entity.id
_entity.type
_entity.pdbx_description
1 polymer ?
#
loop_
_entity_poly.entity_id
_entity_poly.type
_entity_poly.pdbx_seq_one_letter_code
_entity_poly.pdbx_strand_id
1 'polypeptide(L)' 'MFFQEKCEKRIQHFIDDGHATVLFVSHAMDQVERICQRAVWIEKGDLRMDGPVDEVCKAYRAQFA' A
#
# COMPACT_ATOMS: atom_id res chain seq x y z
N MET A 1 6.17 -15.49 -12.52
CA MET A 1 6.82 -14.53 -11.59
C MET A 1 7.35 -13.28 -12.30
N PHE A 2 7.93 -13.39 -13.51
CA PHE A 2 8.44 -12.23 -14.28
C PHE A 2 7.47 -11.06 -14.53
N PHE A 3 6.15 -11.30 -14.67
CA PHE A 3 5.20 -10.24 -15.00
C PHE A 3 4.92 -9.31 -13.81
N GLN A 4 4.67 -9.86 -12.62
CA GLN A 4 4.43 -9.08 -11.40
C GLN A 4 5.64 -8.21 -11.04
N GLU A 5 6.84 -8.78 -11.05
CA GLU A 5 8.07 -8.01 -10.80
C GLU A 5 8.26 -6.88 -11.83
N LYS A 6 7.92 -7.11 -13.10
CA LYS A 6 7.98 -6.06 -14.13
C LYS A 6 6.96 -4.95 -13.87
N CYS A 7 5.75 -5.31 -13.45
CA CYS A 7 4.72 -4.34 -13.06
C CYS A 7 5.14 -3.53 -11.83
N GLU A 8 5.66 -4.18 -10.79
CA GLU A 8 6.16 -3.51 -9.58
C GLU A 8 7.29 -2.53 -9.90
N LYS A 9 8.28 -2.94 -10.70
CA LYS A 9 9.35 -2.03 -11.15
C LYS A 9 8.81 -0.81 -11.89
N ARG A 10 7.77 -0.98 -12.71
CA ARG A 10 7.14 0.12 -13.43
C ARG A 10 6.38 1.04 -12.49
N ILE A 11 5.69 0.49 -11.48
CA ILE A 11 5.01 1.27 -10.44
C ILE A 11 6.04 2.08 -9.64
N GLN A 12 7.14 1.45 -9.21
CA GLN A 12 8.20 2.11 -8.46
C GLN A 12 8.79 3.29 -9.23
N HIS A 13 9.05 3.12 -10.53
CA HIS A 13 9.50 4.21 -11.38
C HIS A 13 8.54 5.41 -11.39
N PHE A 14 7.21 5.18 -11.42
CA PHE A 14 6.26 6.29 -11.33
C PHE A 14 6.25 6.98 -9.97
N ILE A 15 6.48 6.23 -8.89
CA ILE A 15 6.60 6.77 -7.54
C ILE A 15 7.86 7.64 -7.43
N ASP A 16 8.99 7.13 -7.92
CA ASP A 16 10.30 7.79 -7.85
C ASP A 16 10.36 9.05 -8.74
N ASP A 17 9.74 9.00 -9.92
CA ASP A 17 9.65 10.15 -10.85
C ASP A 17 8.79 11.29 -10.28
N GLY A 18 7.87 11.00 -9.33
CA GLY A 18 7.05 12.00 -8.64
C GLY A 18 6.03 12.75 -9.51
N HIS A 19 5.91 12.43 -10.79
CA HIS A 19 5.02 13.09 -11.75
C HIS A 19 3.58 12.54 -11.77
N ALA A 20 3.33 11.44 -11.04
CA ALA A 20 2.02 10.80 -10.99
C ALA A 20 1.69 10.37 -9.56
N THR A 21 0.39 10.43 -9.21
CA THR A 21 -0.11 9.80 -7.99
C THR A 21 -0.43 8.34 -8.28
N VAL A 22 0.17 7.43 -7.53
CA VAL A 22 -0.12 5.99 -7.62
C VAL A 22 -1.09 5.60 -6.51
N LEU A 23 -2.26 5.08 -6.90
CA LEU A 23 -3.16 4.39 -5.98
C LEU A 23 -2.94 2.88 -6.11
N PHE A 24 -2.39 2.27 -5.07
CA PHE A 24 -2.11 0.83 -5.02
C PHE A 24 -3.08 0.14 -4.04
N VAL A 25 -3.72 -0.94 -4.49
CA VAL A 25 -4.66 -1.73 -3.68
C VAL A 25 -4.24 -3.19 -3.77
N SER A 26 -3.99 -3.80 -2.62
CA SER A 26 -3.61 -5.21 -2.53
C SER A 26 -4.13 -5.83 -1.23
N HIS A 27 -4.39 -7.14 -1.27
CA HIS A 27 -4.65 -7.94 -0.07
C HIS A 27 -3.37 -8.44 0.60
N ALA A 28 -2.23 -8.31 -0.08
CA ALA A 28 -0.92 -8.68 0.43
C ALA A 28 -0.29 -7.48 1.17
N MET A 29 -0.38 -7.51 2.51
CA MET A 29 0.10 -6.41 3.36
C MET A 29 1.59 -6.13 3.18
N ASP A 30 2.40 -7.16 2.94
CA ASP A 30 3.83 -7.03 2.70
C ASP A 30 4.13 -6.26 1.39
N GLN A 31 3.26 -6.36 0.38
CA GLN A 31 3.37 -5.54 -0.83
C GLN A 31 3.00 -4.08 -0.57
N VAL A 32 1.94 -3.86 0.21
CA VAL A 32 1.51 -2.49 0.57
C VAL A 32 2.63 -1.77 1.33
N GLU A 33 3.24 -2.42 2.31
CA GLU A 33 4.36 -1.86 3.10
C GLU A 33 5.62 -1.59 2.27
N ARG A 34 5.92 -2.43 1.26
CA ARG A 34 7.09 -2.22 0.41
C ARG A 34 6.91 -1.10 -0.61
N ILE A 35 5.69 -0.91 -1.12
CA ILE A 35 5.43 -0.02 -2.27
C ILE A 35 4.92 1.36 -1.83
N CYS A 36 4.10 1.42 -0.78
CA CYS A 36 3.40 2.64 -0.38
C CYS A 36 4.16 3.39 0.74
N GLN A 37 4.04 4.72 0.79
CA GLN A 37 4.55 5.54 1.91
C GLN A 37 3.43 5.89 2.91
N ARG A 38 2.18 5.93 2.43
CA ARG A 38 0.96 6.22 3.18
C ARG A 38 -0.07 5.15 2.85
N ALA A 39 -0.89 4.76 3.82
CA ALA A 39 -1.99 3.83 3.61
C ALA A 39 -3.29 4.38 4.18
N VAL A 40 -4.39 3.94 3.57
CA VAL A 40 -5.75 4.25 3.99
C VAL A 40 -6.43 2.92 4.28
N TRP A 41 -6.87 2.73 5.51
CA TRP A 41 -7.61 1.56 5.93
C TRP A 41 -9.10 1.90 6.02
N ILE A 42 -9.90 1.17 5.24
CA ILE A 42 -11.36 1.26 5.21
C ILE A 42 -11.93 -0.06 5.72
N GLU A 43 -12.96 0.01 6.57
CA GLU A 43 -13.69 -1.15 7.04
C GLU A 43 -15.19 -0.87 7.01
N LYS A 44 -15.99 -1.76 6.40
CA LYS A 44 -17.46 -1.64 6.30
C LYS A 44 -17.95 -0.30 5.71
N GLY A 45 -17.13 0.34 4.87
CA GLY A 45 -17.45 1.63 4.25
C GLY A 45 -16.96 2.84 5.04
N ASP A 46 -16.40 2.65 6.23
CA ASP A 46 -15.89 3.73 7.06
C ASP A 46 -14.35 3.81 7.02
N LEU A 47 -13.84 5.04 6.98
CA LEU A 47 -12.41 5.32 7.12
C LEU A 47 -11.98 5.02 8.56
N ARG A 48 -11.15 4.00 8.75
CA ARG A 48 -10.65 3.59 10.07
C ARG A 48 -9.35 4.28 10.44
N MET A 49 -8.44 4.38 9.49
CA MET A 49 -7.13 5.00 9.70
C MET A 49 -6.56 5.51 8.38
N ASP A 50 -5.82 6.61 8.47
CA ASP A 50 -5.12 7.24 7.36
C ASP A 50 -3.81 7.81 7.88
N GLY A 51 -2.67 7.35 7.34
CA GLY A 51 -1.37 7.72 7.87
C GLY A 51 -0.20 6.95 7.26
N PRO A 52 0.99 7.02 7.89
CA PRO A 52 2.16 6.25 7.49
C PRO A 52 1.84 4.77 7.33
N VAL A 53 2.36 4.16 6.25
CA VAL A 53 2.03 2.77 5.90
C VAL A 53 2.31 1.79 7.03
N ASP A 54 3.40 1.97 7.75
CA ASP A 54 3.86 1.12 8.84
C ASP A 54 2.91 1.18 10.05
N GLU A 55 2.46 2.38 10.42
CA GLU A 55 1.49 2.58 11.49
C GLU A 55 0.13 1.96 11.14
N VAL A 56 -0.36 2.22 9.93
CA VAL A 56 -1.66 1.71 9.45
C VAL A 56 -1.64 0.20 9.31
N CYS A 57 -0.60 -0.37 8.70
CA CYS A 57 -0.45 -1.83 8.55
C CYS A 57 -0.28 -2.53 9.90
N LYS A 58 0.41 -1.91 10.87
CA LYS A 58 0.50 -2.41 12.24
C LYS A 58 -0.86 -2.40 12.94
N ALA A 59 -1.61 -1.31 12.87
CA ALA A 59 -2.95 -1.21 13.45
C ALA A 59 -3.93 -2.22 12.82
N TYR A 60 -3.90 -2.35 11.49
CA TYR A 60 -4.70 -3.32 10.75
C TYR A 60 -4.42 -4.75 11.22
N ARG A 61 -3.14 -5.17 11.28
CA ARG A 61 -2.78 -6.52 11.73
C ARG A 61 -3.19 -6.79 13.17
N ALA A 62 -3.08 -5.81 14.06
CA ALA A 62 -3.48 -5.96 15.45
C ALA A 62 -5.00 -6.17 15.64
N GLN A 63 -5.82 -5.71 14.70
CA GLN A 63 -7.28 -5.92 14.74
C GLN A 63 -7.70 -7.35 14.40
N PHE A 64 -6.91 -8.05 13.57
CA PHE A 64 -7.20 -9.42 13.10
C PHE A 64 -6.31 -10.48 13.74
N ALA A 65 -5.56 -10.12 14.78
CA ALA A 65 -4.81 -11.03 15.64
C ALA A 65 -5.70 -11.56 16.78
#